data_AF-A0A7J5AXB0-F1
#
_entry.id   AF-A0A7J5AXB0-F1
#
_cell.length_a   1.000
_cell.length_b   1.000
_cell.length_c   1.000
_cell.angle_alpha   90.00
_cell.angle_beta   90.00
_cell.angle_gamma   90.00
#
_symmetry.space_group_name_H-M   'P 1'
#
loop_
_entity.id
_entity.type
_entity.pdbx_description
1 polymer ?
#
loop_
_entity_poly.entity_id
_entity_poly.type
_entity_poly.pdbx_seq_one_letter_code
_entity_poly.pdbx_strand_id
1 'polypeptide(L)' 'MVGAAGRLGLKAPEERAVLGRDNSPIASVFISPITTVHVDDERLGRYFAPLALSVASGTSATE' A
#
# COMPACT_ATOMS: atom_id res chain seq x y z
N MET A 1 -2.69 -13.78 -0.61
CA MET A 1 -1.46 -14.62 -0.58
C MET A 1 -1.20 -15.25 0.79
N VAL A 2 -0.93 -14.49 1.86
CA VAL A 2 -0.61 -15.06 3.21
C VAL A 2 -1.70 -16.01 3.73
N GLY A 3 -2.97 -15.61 3.66
CA GLY A 3 -4.07 -16.49 4.08
C GLY A 3 -4.21 -17.77 3.24
N ALA A 4 -3.80 -17.76 1.97
CA ALA A 4 -3.81 -18.97 1.13
C ALA A 4 -2.62 -19.87 1.48
N ALA A 5 -1.43 -19.30 1.69
CA ALA A 5 -0.24 -20.02 2.14
C ALA A 5 -0.51 -20.78 3.46
N GLY A 6 -1.12 -20.11 4.45
CA GLY A 6 -1.50 -20.75 5.71
C GLY A 6 -2.50 -21.90 5.54
N ARG A 7 -3.47 -21.78 4.62
CA ARG A 7 -4.43 -22.86 4.32
C ARG A 7 -3.79 -24.06 3.62
N LEU A 8 -2.68 -23.84 2.91
CA LEU A 8 -1.92 -24.88 2.22
C LEU A 8 -0.79 -25.46 3.10
N GLY A 9 -0.68 -25.02 4.36
CA GLY A 9 0.37 -25.48 5.29
C GLY A 9 1.78 -24.94 4.97
N LEU A 10 1.89 -23.93 4.11
CA LEU A 10 3.17 -23.29 3.78
C LEU A 10 3.60 -22.32 4.89
N LYS A 11 4.87 -22.38 5.29
CA LYS A 11 5.43 -21.53 6.34
C LYS A 11 6.05 -20.26 5.77
N ALA A 12 5.71 -19.13 6.39
CA ALA A 12 6.32 -17.84 6.12
C ALA A 12 6.86 -17.27 7.44
N PRO A 13 8.13 -16.81 7.48
CA PRO A 13 9.03 -16.60 6.33
C PRO A 13 9.90 -17.80 5.92
N GLU A 14 9.88 -18.93 6.65
CA GLU A 14 10.92 -19.97 6.57
C GLU A 14 11.00 -20.68 5.23
N GLU A 15 9.85 -20.97 4.61
CA GLU A 15 9.79 -21.64 3.30
C GLU A 15 9.54 -20.62 2.18
N ARG A 16 8.69 -19.63 2.43
CA ARG A 16 8.39 -18.54 1.50
C ARG A 16 8.12 -17.23 2.22
N ALA A 17 8.98 -16.26 2.00
CA ALA A 17 8.74 -14.89 2.43
C ALA A 17 7.65 -14.22 1.57
N VAL A 18 6.84 -13.37 2.19
CA VAL A 18 5.83 -12.54 1.52
C VAL A 18 6.14 -11.08 1.83
N LEU A 19 6.25 -10.26 0.79
CA LEU A 19 6.42 -8.82 0.91
C LEU A 19 5.17 -8.12 0.37
N GLY A 20 4.62 -7.22 1.19
CA GLY A 20 3.51 -6.34 0.82
C GLY A 20 3.97 -5.04 0.16
N ARG A 21 2.98 -4.28 -0.30
CA ARG A 21 3.09 -2.91 -0.79
C ARG A 21 2.02 -2.07 -0.10
N ASP A 22 2.23 -0.77 -0.04
CA ASP A 22 1.32 0.26 0.46
C ASP A 22 1.34 0.47 1.99
N ASN A 23 1.67 -0.56 2.79
CA ASN A 23 1.59 -0.46 4.25
C ASN A 23 0.19 -0.02 4.74
N SER A 24 -0.85 -0.53 4.07
CA SER A 24 -2.23 -0.26 4.44
C SER A 24 -2.55 -0.81 5.84
N PRO A 25 -3.54 -0.23 6.56
CA PRO A 25 -3.90 -0.66 7.91
C PRO A 25 -4.21 -2.16 8.04
N ILE A 26 -4.67 -2.80 6.96
CA ILE A 26 -4.95 -4.24 6.95
C ILE A 26 -3.68 -5.10 7.11
N ALA A 27 -2.48 -4.59 6.77
CA ALA A 27 -1.23 -5.33 6.85
C ALA A 27 -0.80 -5.70 8.30
N SER A 28 -1.29 -4.96 9.30
CA SER A 28 -0.94 -5.17 10.72
C SER A 28 -1.92 -6.09 11.47
N VAL A 29 -3.11 -6.35 10.91
CA VAL A 29 -4.17 -7.15 11.56
C VAL A 29 -4.28 -8.57 11.03
N PHE A 30 -3.42 -8.97 10.08
CA PHE A 30 -3.31 -10.37 9.68
C PHE A 30 -2.78 -11.23 10.83
N ILE A 31 -3.21 -12.49 10.88
CA ILE A 31 -2.73 -13.51 11.83
C ILE A 31 -1.19 -13.56 11.90
N SER A 32 -0.53 -13.27 10.78
CA SER A 32 0.87 -12.88 10.73
C SER A 32 0.97 -11.47 10.12
N PRO A 33 1.55 -10.48 10.81
CA PRO A 33 1.86 -9.19 10.21
C PRO A 33 2.65 -9.34 8.92
N ILE A 34 2.39 -8.47 7.94
CA ILE A 34 3.04 -8.51 6.63
C ILE A 34 4.12 -7.44 6.55
N THR A 35 5.39 -7.85 6.38
CA THR A 35 6.46 -6.91 6.02
C THR A 35 6.12 -6.24 4.69
N THR A 36 6.12 -4.91 4.67
CA THR A 36 5.58 -4.13 3.55
C THR A 36 6.40 -2.89 3.29
N VAL A 37 6.43 -2.47 2.02
CA VAL A 37 6.95 -1.15 1.64
C VAL A 37 5.88 -0.10 1.94
N HIS A 38 6.28 0.97 2.63
CA HIS A 38 5.41 2.11 2.87
C HIS A 38 5.40 3.05 1.66
N VAL A 39 4.20 3.42 1.23
CA VAL A 39 3.97 4.53 0.30
C VAL A 39 3.34 5.66 1.11
N ASP A 40 3.91 6.86 1.04
CA ASP A 40 3.38 8.05 1.72
C ASP A 40 2.19 8.62 0.91
N ASP A 41 1.09 7.87 0.93
CA ASP A 41 -0.14 8.22 0.23
C ASP A 41 -0.71 9.56 0.69
N GLU A 42 -0.43 9.96 1.93
CA GLU A 42 -0.82 11.26 2.47
C GLU A 42 -0.07 12.40 1.78
N ARG A 43 1.27 12.28 1.62
CA ARG A 43 2.06 13.25 0.85
C ARG A 43 1.67 13.26 -0.62
N LEU A 44 1.42 12.10 -1.22
CA LEU A 44 0.92 12.03 -2.60
C LEU A 44 -0.42 12.76 -2.73
N GLY A 45 -1.35 12.56 -1.79
CA GLY A 45 -2.62 13.29 -1.76
C GLY A 45 -2.44 14.80 -1.64
N ARG A 46 -1.57 15.26 -0.74
CA ARG A 46 -1.25 16.70 -0.61
C ARG A 46 -0.63 17.30 -1.87
N TYR A 47 0.14 16.52 -2.63
CA TYR A 47 0.72 16.95 -3.90
C TYR A 47 -0.32 16.95 -5.05
N PHE A 48 -1.11 15.89 -5.18
CA PHE A 48 -2.06 15.76 -6.28
C PHE A 48 -3.33 16.59 -6.10
N ALA A 49 -3.76 16.87 -4.86
CA ALA A 49 -5.00 17.63 -4.64
C ALA A 49 -4.96 19.04 -5.27
N PRO A 50 -3.90 19.86 -5.11
CA PRO A 50 -3.78 21.14 -5.81
C PRO A 50 -3.78 21.01 -7.34
N LEU A 51 -3.11 19.99 -7.89
CA LEU A 51 -3.08 19.72 -9.34
C LEU A 51 -4.47 19.35 -9.87
N ALA A 52 -5.22 18.52 -9.13
CA ALA A 52 -6.59 18.17 -9.48
C ALA A 52 -7.51 19.40 -9.42
N LEU A 53 -7.35 20.26 -8.40
CA LEU A 53 -8.11 21.50 -8.26
C LEU A 53 -7.82 22.52 -9.37
N SER A 54 -6.56 22.64 -9.81
CA SER A 54 -6.20 23.56 -10.90
C SER A 54 -6.88 23.15 -12.21
N VAL A 55 -6.80 21.86 -12.56
CA VAL A 55 -7.47 21.30 -13.73
C VAL A 55 -8.99 21.44 -13.63
N ALA A 56 -9.58 21.11 -12.48
CA ALA A 56 -11.02 21.24 -12.26
C ALA A 56 -11.52 22.70 -12.36
N SER A 57 -10.66 23.67 -12.03
CA SER A 57 -10.96 25.10 -12.12
C SER A 57 -10.69 25.72 -13.50
N GLY A 58 -10.27 24.92 -14.49
CA GLY A 58 -9.96 25.39 -15.84
C GLY A 58 -8.56 26.01 -16.01
N THR A 59 -7.69 25.84 -15.01
CA THR A 59 -6.28 26.25 -15.08
C THR A 59 -5.42 25.05 -15.47
N SER A 60 -4.29 25.28 -16.16
CA SER A 60 -3.34 24.20 -16.43
C SER A 60 -2.62 23.78 -15.15
N ALA A 61 -2.42 22.47 -14.97
CA ALA A 61 -1.55 21.95 -13.91
C ALA A 61 -0.09 22.30 -14.25
N THR A 62 0.55 23.11 -13.41
CA THR A 62 2.00 23.35 -13.44
C THR A 62 2.66 22.51 -12.35
N GLU A 63 3.71 21.77 -12.73
CA GLU A 63 4.60 21.04 -11.81
C GLU A 63 5.37 21.98 -10.87
#